data_AF-A0A2S8BSH6-F1
#
_entry.id   AF-A0A2S8BSH6-F1
#
_cell.length_a   1.000
_cell.length_b   1.000
_cell.length_c   1.000
_cell.angle_alpha   90.00
_cell.angle_beta   90.00
_cell.angle_gamma   90.00
#
_symmetry.space_group_name_H-M   'P 1'
#
loop_
_entity.id
_entity.type
_entity.pdbx_description
1 polymer ?
#
loop_
_entity_poly.entity_id
_entity_poly.type
_entity_poly.pdbx_seq_one_letter_code
_entity_poly.pdbx_strand_id
1 'polypeptide(L)'
;MSASDNRWAAATIGSHTASSLELDTGKSVMAIGGFSGGDNSPTLAQFQRYVTDHQVRYFIDGDGPGGPGGPGHHRRHGDDNGAAAQITVWVKAHFTAQRVGDATVYDLAG
;
A
#
# COMPACT_ATOMS: atom_id res chain seq x y z
N MET A 1 -4.42 24.92 5.88
CA MET A 1 -5.49 23.95 6.22
C MET A 1 -4.78 22.69 6.70
N SER A 2 -5.07 22.23 7.92
CA SER A 2 -4.25 21.26 8.65
C SER A 2 -4.10 19.97 7.86
N ALA A 3 -2.91 19.72 7.33
CA ALA A 3 -2.54 18.40 6.88
C ALA A 3 -2.34 17.54 8.13
N SER A 4 -2.91 16.33 8.11
CA SER A 4 -2.37 15.15 8.79
C SER A 4 -2.40 15.14 10.33
N ASP A 5 -3.53 14.76 10.91
CA ASP A 5 -3.51 13.93 12.14
C ASP A 5 -3.01 12.49 11.82
N ASN A 6 -2.93 12.13 10.53
CA ASN A 6 -2.48 10.82 10.07
C ASN A 6 -0.98 10.86 9.78
N ARG A 7 -0.20 10.03 10.47
CA ARG A 7 1.26 9.88 10.32
C ARG A 7 1.70 9.60 8.88
N TRP A 8 0.88 8.87 8.13
CA TRP A 8 1.07 8.58 6.71
C TRP A 8 -0.20 8.91 5.94
N ALA A 9 -0.05 9.65 4.85
CA ALA A 9 -1.17 9.97 3.97
C ALA A 9 -1.66 8.72 3.24
N ALA A 10 -0.76 7.84 2.81
CA ALA A 10 -1.12 6.58 2.20
C ALA A 10 -0.14 5.47 2.57
N ALA A 11 -0.52 4.23 2.32
CA ALA A 11 0.35 3.06 2.38
C ALA A 11 0.26 2.30 1.06
N THR A 12 1.38 1.81 0.53
CA THR A 12 1.41 1.07 -0.73
C THR A 12 2.40 -0.08 -0.67
N ILE A 13 2.23 -1.08 -1.52
CA ILE A 13 3.15 -2.20 -1.63
C ILE A 13 4.33 -1.79 -2.51
N GLY A 14 5.54 -2.01 -2.03
CA GLY A 14 6.75 -1.64 -2.75
C GLY A 14 7.27 -0.24 -2.41
N SER A 15 8.57 -0.15 -2.14
CA SER A 15 9.25 1.13 -1.87
C SER A 15 9.26 2.07 -3.07
N HIS A 16 9.30 1.55 -4.30
CA HIS A 16 9.32 2.36 -5.53
C HIS A 16 8.04 3.17 -5.73
N THR A 17 6.89 2.53 -5.52
CA THR A 17 5.59 3.18 -5.64
C THR A 17 5.43 4.22 -4.54
N ALA A 18 5.84 3.90 -3.30
CA ALA A 18 5.82 4.83 -2.19
C ALA A 18 6.65 6.07 -2.50
N SER A 19 7.91 5.92 -2.91
CA SER A 19 8.77 7.05 -3.25
C SER A 19 8.21 7.89 -4.40
N SER A 20 7.59 7.26 -5.41
CA SER A 20 6.97 8.01 -6.51
C SER A 20 5.77 8.84 -6.03
N LEU A 21 4.94 8.27 -5.16
CA LEU A 21 3.79 8.98 -4.56
C LEU A 21 4.23 10.08 -3.59
N GLU A 22 5.29 9.85 -2.82
CA GLU A 22 5.86 10.88 -1.94
C GLU A 22 6.38 12.08 -2.74
N LEU A 23 7.01 11.83 -3.88
CA LEU A 23 7.51 12.87 -4.78
C LEU A 23 6.37 13.63 -5.47
N ASP A 24 5.33 12.94 -5.92
CA ASP A 24 4.18 13.53 -6.62
C ASP A 24 3.27 14.32 -5.68
N THR A 25 2.94 13.74 -4.53
CA THR A 25 1.98 14.32 -3.59
C THR A 25 2.62 15.19 -2.52
N GLY A 26 3.93 15.05 -2.29
CA GLY A 26 4.65 15.73 -1.20
C GLY A 26 4.23 15.27 0.20
N LYS A 27 3.57 14.10 0.31
CA LYS A 27 3.06 13.56 1.58
C LYS A 27 3.76 12.24 1.92
N SER A 28 3.97 11.97 3.19
CA SER A 28 4.57 10.71 3.66
C SER A 28 3.73 9.50 3.26
N VAL A 29 4.36 8.53 2.60
CA VAL A 29 3.73 7.26 2.19
C VAL A 29 4.46 6.08 2.84
N MET A 30 3.70 5.17 3.42
CA MET A 30 4.23 3.95 4.00
C MET A 30 4.46 2.90 2.92
N ALA A 31 5.69 2.42 2.77
CA ALA A 31 5.99 1.25 1.96
C ALA A 31 5.75 -0.04 2.77
N ILE A 32 5.00 -0.99 2.19
CA ILE A 32 4.70 -2.30 2.76
C ILE A 32 5.45 -3.36 1.94
N GLY A 33 6.14 -4.28 2.61
CA GLY A 33 6.76 -5.42 1.94
C GLY A 33 8.13 -5.15 1.29
N GLY A 34 8.67 -3.94 1.42
CA GLY A 34 9.97 -3.57 0.84
C GLY A 34 10.03 -3.71 -0.68
N PHE A 35 11.23 -3.88 -1.26
CA PHE A 35 11.48 -3.77 -2.72
C PHE A 35 10.70 -4.80 -3.56
N SER A 36 10.35 -5.97 -3.01
CA SER A 36 9.66 -7.05 -3.73
C SER A 36 8.45 -7.62 -3.01
N GLY A 37 7.95 -6.98 -1.95
CA GLY A 37 6.87 -7.55 -1.13
C GLY A 37 7.31 -8.62 -0.13
N GLY A 38 8.60 -8.98 -0.11
CA GLY A 38 9.16 -10.06 0.72
C GLY A 38 9.56 -9.65 2.14
N ASP A 39 9.67 -8.35 2.44
CA ASP A 39 9.96 -7.90 3.80
C ASP A 39 8.70 -8.03 4.67
N ASN A 40 8.81 -8.75 5.80
CA ASN A 40 7.70 -8.96 6.74
C ASN A 40 7.44 -7.72 7.62
N SER A 41 7.40 -6.54 7.03
CA SER A 41 7.12 -5.30 7.75
C SER A 41 6.37 -4.27 6.90
N PRO A 42 5.28 -3.70 7.43
CA PRO A 42 4.54 -4.08 8.65
C PRO A 42 3.72 -5.37 8.48
N THR A 43 3.41 -6.07 9.58
CA THR A 43 2.49 -7.23 9.57
C THR A 43 1.03 -6.80 9.45
N LEU A 44 0.12 -7.71 9.07
CA LEU A 44 -1.32 -7.42 9.03
C LEU A 44 -1.84 -6.81 10.33
N ALA A 45 -1.46 -7.37 11.48
CA ALA A 45 -1.88 -6.86 12.79
C ALA A 45 -1.34 -5.46 13.09
N GLN A 46 -0.12 -5.14 12.65
CA GLN A 46 0.44 -3.79 12.78
C GLN A 46 -0.30 -2.81 11.86
N PHE A 47 -0.59 -3.23 10.63
CA PHE A 47 -1.33 -2.42 9.68
C PHE A 47 -2.74 -2.12 10.17
N GLN A 48 -3.45 -3.13 10.67
CA GLN A 48 -4.75 -2.96 11.33
C GLN A 48 -4.69 -1.96 12.47
N ARG A 49 -3.64 -2.02 13.31
CA ARG A 49 -3.42 -0.99 14.34
C ARG A 49 -3.27 0.38 13.73
N TYR A 50 -2.44 0.58 12.70
CA TYR A 50 -2.29 1.89 12.06
C TYR A 50 -3.59 2.44 11.47
N VAL A 51 -4.45 1.57 10.96
CA VAL A 51 -5.79 1.96 10.50
C VAL A 51 -6.67 2.40 11.66
N THR A 52 -6.74 1.60 12.72
CA THR A 52 -7.53 1.91 13.93
C THR A 52 -7.03 3.16 14.66
N ASP A 53 -5.72 3.40 14.65
CA ASP A 53 -5.07 4.57 15.26
C ASP A 53 -5.15 5.81 14.34
N HIS A 54 -5.85 5.71 13.20
CA HIS A 54 -5.93 6.74 12.16
C HIS A 54 -4.56 7.23 11.67
N GLN A 55 -3.52 6.40 11.77
CA GLN A 55 -2.17 6.73 11.31
C GLN A 55 -2.02 6.62 9.78
N VAL A 56 -2.81 5.78 9.12
CA VAL A 56 -2.86 5.68 7.64
C VAL A 56 -4.25 6.07 7.15
N ARG A 57 -4.31 7.01 6.18
CA ARG A 57 -5.59 7.42 5.56
C ARG A 57 -5.98 6.50 4.40
N TYR A 58 -5.06 6.23 3.49
CA TYR A 58 -5.33 5.48 2.25
C TYR A 58 -4.42 4.28 2.09
N PHE A 59 -4.90 3.21 1.46
CA PHE A 59 -4.08 2.10 0.97
C PHE A 59 -4.10 2.09 -0.55
N ILE A 60 -2.95 2.02 -1.19
CA ILE A 60 -2.79 2.07 -2.64
C ILE A 60 -2.23 0.73 -3.10
N ASP A 61 -3.06 -0.01 -3.83
CA ASP A 61 -2.69 -1.24 -4.50
C ASP A 61 -1.95 -0.87 -5.80
N GLY A 62 -0.62 -0.98 -5.77
CA GLY A 62 0.27 -0.60 -6.86
C GLY A 62 0.27 -1.58 -8.04
N ASP A 63 -0.59 -2.59 -8.02
CA ASP A 63 -0.78 -3.56 -9.10
C ASP A 63 -1.67 -2.97 -10.21
N GLY A 64 -1.27 -1.81 -10.74
CA GLY A 64 -1.77 -1.33 -12.02
C GLY A 64 -1.11 -2.12 -13.15
N PRO A 65 -1.76 -2.31 -14.32
CA PRO A 65 -1.26 -3.12 -15.45
C PRO A 65 0.05 -2.64 -16.10
N GLY A 66 0.79 -1.71 -15.47
CA GLY A 66 2.08 -1.19 -15.90
C GLY A 66 3.05 -0.85 -14.76
N GLY A 67 2.81 -1.34 -13.53
CA GLY A 67 3.85 -1.35 -12.50
C GLY A 67 5.04 -2.21 -12.95
N PRO A 68 6.20 -2.19 -12.26
CA PRO A 68 7.40 -2.96 -12.65
C PRO A 68 7.21 -4.48 -12.85
N GLY A 69 6.00 -5.02 -12.63
CA GLY A 69 5.54 -6.34 -13.04
C GLY A 69 4.92 -6.39 -14.45
N GLY A 70 5.46 -5.65 -15.43
CA GLY A 70 5.12 -5.85 -16.84
C GLY A 70 5.25 -7.33 -17.26
N PRO A 71 4.51 -7.78 -18.31
CA PRO A 71 4.44 -9.18 -18.73
C PRO A 71 5.82 -9.66 -19.22
N GLY A 72 6.64 -10.14 -18.30
CA GLY A 72 8.04 -10.44 -18.56
C GLY A 72 8.87 -10.68 -17.30
N HIS A 73 8.45 -10.17 -16.14
CA HIS A 73 9.03 -10.64 -14.89
C HIS A 73 8.38 -11.95 -14.51
N HIS A 74 9.11 -13.03 -14.82
CA HIS A 74 9.02 -14.32 -14.16
C HIS A 74 8.40 -14.15 -12.77
N ARG A 75 7.31 -14.88 -12.53
CA ARG A 75 6.90 -15.35 -11.21
C ARG A 75 8.12 -16.02 -10.55
N ARG A 76 9.07 -15.24 -10.06
CA ARG A 76 10.03 -15.68 -9.07
C ARG A 76 9.27 -15.58 -7.76
N HIS A 77 8.48 -16.62 -7.52
CA HIS A 77 8.41 -17.30 -6.24
C HIS A 77 9.05 -16.47 -5.11
N GLY A 78 8.25 -15.55 -4.58
CA GLY A 78 8.64 -14.55 -3.59
C GLY A 78 7.40 -14.20 -2.78
N ASP A 79 6.89 -15.22 -2.09
CA ASP A 79 5.88 -15.16 -1.05
C ASP A 79 4.47 -14.71 -1.44
N ASP A 80 3.70 -15.66 -1.97
CA ASP A 80 2.23 -15.72 -1.84
C ASP A 80 1.74 -15.71 -0.36
N ASN A 81 2.65 -15.59 0.61
CA ASN A 81 2.42 -15.54 2.06
C ASN A 81 2.98 -14.26 2.73
N GLY A 82 3.49 -13.29 1.96
CA GLY A 82 4.08 -12.06 2.51
C GLY A 82 3.04 -11.16 3.18
N ALA A 83 3.44 -10.40 4.21
CA ALA A 83 2.54 -9.51 4.95
C ALA A 83 1.77 -8.54 4.05
N ALA A 84 2.37 -8.09 2.94
CA ALA A 84 1.75 -7.24 1.94
C ALA A 84 0.52 -7.88 1.28
N ALA A 85 0.62 -9.16 0.88
CA ALA A 85 -0.49 -9.88 0.28
C ALA A 85 -1.64 -10.07 1.28
N GLN A 86 -1.32 -10.41 2.53
CA GLN A 86 -2.31 -10.54 3.61
C GLN A 86 -3.03 -9.23 3.91
N ILE A 87 -2.29 -8.11 3.98
CA ILE A 87 -2.86 -6.76 4.14
C ILE A 87 -3.79 -6.44 2.98
N THR A 88 -3.35 -6.70 1.75
CA THR A 88 -4.14 -6.40 0.55
C THR A 88 -5.46 -7.15 0.53
N VAL A 89 -5.45 -8.45 0.83
CA VAL A 89 -6.67 -9.27 0.91
C VAL A 89 -7.60 -8.74 1.99
N TRP A 90 -7.07 -8.41 3.16
CA TRP A 90 -7.87 -7.86 4.26
C TRP A 90 -8.46 -6.49 3.88
N VAL A 91 -7.66 -5.58 3.31
CA VAL A 91 -8.14 -4.27 2.89
C VAL A 91 -9.23 -4.39 1.83
N LYS A 92 -9.04 -5.27 0.83
CA LYS A 92 -10.04 -5.53 -0.22
C LYS A 92 -11.36 -6.10 0.32
N ALA A 93 -11.30 -6.86 1.41
CA ALA A 93 -12.49 -7.43 2.04
C ALA A 93 -13.23 -6.45 2.98
N HIS A 94 -12.51 -5.49 3.57
CA HIS A 94 -13.04 -4.57 4.58
C HIS A 94 -13.35 -3.16 4.05
N PHE A 95 -12.66 -2.72 3.00
CA PHE A 95 -12.75 -1.36 2.46
C PHE A 95 -13.12 -1.35 0.98
N THR A 96 -13.61 -0.20 0.53
CA THR A 96 -14.06 -0.02 -0.85
C THR A 96 -12.92 0.45 -1.73
N ALA A 97 -12.73 -0.23 -2.86
CA ALA A 97 -11.80 0.18 -3.90
C ALA A 97 -12.31 1.44 -4.61
N GLN A 98 -11.49 2.47 -4.65
CA GLN A 98 -11.66 3.70 -5.43
C GLN A 98 -10.57 3.77 -6.49
N ARG A 99 -10.97 4.10 -7.72
CA ARG A 99 -10.02 4.26 -8.82
C ARG A 99 -9.55 5.71 -8.87
N VAL A 100 -8.25 5.93 -8.71
CA VAL A 100 -7.62 7.25 -8.79
C VAL A 100 -6.58 7.22 -9.90
N GLY A 101 -6.95 7.74 -11.07
CA GLY A 101 -6.15 7.59 -12.29
C GLY A 101 -6.01 6.11 -12.66
N ASP A 102 -4.77 5.64 -12.77
CA ASP A 102 -4.41 4.25 -13.07
C ASP A 102 -4.16 3.38 -11.83
N ALA A 103 -4.25 3.95 -10.63
CA ALA A 103 -4.05 3.25 -9.36
C ALA A 103 -5.37 2.92 -8.66
N THR A 104 -5.40 1.80 -7.92
CA THR A 104 -6.53 1.45 -7.05
C THR A 104 -6.21 1.86 -5.63
N VAL A 105 -7.06 2.70 -5.04
CA VAL A 105 -6.92 3.29 -3.72
C VAL A 105 -8.08 2.85 -2.83
N TYR A 106 -7.81 2.53 -1.58
CA TYR A 106 -8.80 2.14 -0.57
C TYR A 106 -8.75 3.16 0.56
N ASP A 107 -9.90 3.72 0.94
CA ASP A 107 -9.99 4.62 2.09
C ASP A 107 -10.09 3.78 3.37
N LEU A 108 -9.09 3.92 4.25
CA LEU A 108 -9.00 3.19 5.52
C LEU A 108 -9.60 3.98 6.68
N ALA A 109 -9.89 5.26 6.50
CA ALA A 109 -10.36 6.16 7.54
C ALA A 109 -11.87 6.45 7.43
N GLY A 110 -12.62 5.47 6.91
CA GLY A 110 -14.08 5.47 6.83
C GLY A 110 -14.77 5.51 8.19
#